data_AF-A0AAN8ZDA9-F1
#
_entry.id   AF-A0AAN8ZDA9-F1
#
_cell.length_a   1.000
_cell.length_b   1.000
_cell.length_c   1.000
_cell.angle_alpha   90.00
_cell.angle_beta   90.00
_cell.angle_gamma   90.00
#
_symmetry.space_group_name_H-M   'P 1'
#
loop_
_entity.id
_entity.type
_entity.pdbx_description
1 polymer ?
#
loop_
_entity_poly.entity_id
_entity_poly.type
_entity_poly.pdbx_seq_one_letter_code
_entity_poly.pdbx_strand_id
1 'polypeptide(L)'
;MFDKVELSVSAYDTAWVAMVPSPNSPNAPLFPRCVEWVLENQLHDGSWGLPRRNPFLTKDALSSTLACVLALKRWDMDERHVKKGMVEYARHMDLVLPLSPRDLESIFWLRDLELE
;
A
#
# COMPACT_ATOMS: atom_id res chain seq x y z
N MET A 1 -30.29 -3.89 23.12
CA MET A 1 -30.16 -4.00 21.64
C MET A 1 -28.81 -3.42 21.31
N PHE A 2 -27.85 -4.23 20.87
CA PHE A 2 -26.52 -3.70 20.52
C PHE A 2 -26.63 -3.05 19.14
N ASP A 3 -26.20 -1.81 19.04
CA ASP A 3 -26.08 -1.14 17.74
C ASP A 3 -25.13 -1.97 16.86
N LYS A 4 -25.49 -2.12 15.59
CA LYS A 4 -24.64 -2.79 14.61
C LYS A 4 -23.40 -1.92 14.43
N VAL A 5 -22.26 -2.41 14.95
CA VAL A 5 -20.97 -1.75 14.73
C VAL A 5 -20.53 -2.03 13.30
N GLU A 6 -20.57 -1.00 12.45
CA GLU A 6 -19.95 -1.07 11.13
C GLU A 6 -18.46 -0.73 11.26
N LEU A 7 -17.61 -1.74 11.04
CA LEU A 7 -16.16 -1.61 11.05
C LEU A 7 -15.65 -1.42 9.63
N SER A 8 -14.77 -0.44 9.43
CA SER A 8 -14.01 -0.30 8.19
C SER A 8 -12.90 -1.36 8.11
N VAL A 9 -12.53 -1.75 6.90
CA VAL A 9 -11.36 -2.61 6.68
C VAL A 9 -10.09 -1.86 7.08
N SER A 10 -9.24 -2.52 7.87
CA SER A 10 -7.91 -2.01 8.21
C SER A 10 -6.92 -2.44 7.14
N ALA A 11 -6.38 -1.48 6.40
CA ALA A 11 -5.35 -1.76 5.39
C ALA A 11 -4.08 -2.33 6.03
N TYR A 12 -3.68 -1.78 7.18
CA TYR A 12 -2.55 -2.27 7.97
C TYR A 12 -2.69 -3.75 8.34
N ASP A 13 -3.80 -4.14 8.97
CA ASP A 13 -4.00 -5.53 9.42
C ASP A 13 -4.14 -6.48 8.22
N THR A 14 -4.83 -6.04 7.17
CA THR A 14 -4.99 -6.83 5.93
C THR A 14 -3.64 -7.11 5.28
N ALA A 15 -2.74 -6.12 5.23
CA ALA A 15 -1.39 -6.29 4.71
C ALA A 15 -0.55 -7.28 5.53
N TRP A 16 -0.69 -7.26 6.87
CA TRP A 16 -0.05 -8.26 7.73
C TRP A 16 -0.54 -9.68 7.45
N VAL A 17 -1.85 -9.86 7.31
CA VAL A 17 -2.43 -11.17 6.94
C VAL A 17 -1.99 -11.59 5.54
N ALA A 18 -1.89 -10.64 4.60
CA ALA A 18 -1.43 -10.89 3.23
C ALA A 18 0.01 -11.43 3.18
N MET A 19 0.87 -11.13 4.16
CA MET A 19 2.26 -11.61 4.21
C MET A 19 2.42 -13.04 4.73
N VAL A 20 1.37 -13.67 5.28
CA VAL A 20 1.47 -15.01 5.86
C VAL A 20 1.72 -16.06 4.76
N PRO A 21 2.83 -16.81 4.80
CA PRO A 21 3.12 -17.83 3.80
C PRO A 21 2.28 -19.09 4.00
N SER A 22 1.94 -19.76 2.89
CA SER A 22 1.31 -21.08 2.93
C SER A 22 2.29 -22.11 3.51
N PRO A 23 1.87 -22.94 4.48
CA PRO A 23 2.73 -24.02 5.02
C PRO A 23 3.19 -25.02 3.96
N ASN A 24 2.37 -25.20 2.92
CA ASN A 24 2.63 -26.15 1.83
C ASN A 24 3.32 -25.49 0.63
N SER A 25 3.41 -24.16 0.59
CA SER A 25 3.98 -23.41 -0.53
C SER A 25 4.54 -22.07 -0.01
N PRO A 26 5.77 -22.03 0.52
CA PRO A 26 6.34 -20.84 1.17
C PRO A 26 6.49 -19.60 0.27
N ASN A 27 6.42 -19.81 -1.04
CA ASN A 27 6.45 -18.76 -2.07
C ASN A 27 5.06 -18.26 -2.47
N ALA A 28 3.99 -18.74 -1.81
CA ALA A 28 2.62 -18.32 -2.04
C ALA A 28 1.97 -17.83 -0.74
N PRO A 29 1.06 -16.85 -0.82
CA PRO A 29 0.30 -16.38 0.33
C PRO A 29 -0.67 -17.47 0.82
N LEU A 30 -0.82 -17.59 2.14
CA LEU A 30 -1.86 -18.40 2.76
C LEU A 30 -3.26 -17.80 2.51
N PHE A 31 -3.34 -16.47 2.43
CA PHE A 31 -4.59 -15.72 2.25
C PHE A 31 -4.53 -14.84 0.98
N PRO A 32 -4.66 -15.42 -0.22
CA PRO A 32 -4.51 -14.68 -1.49
C PRO A 32 -5.49 -13.50 -1.63
N ARG A 33 -6.71 -13.63 -1.09
CA ARG A 33 -7.70 -12.54 -1.10
C ARG A 33 -7.26 -11.27 -0.37
N CYS A 34 -6.36 -11.39 0.61
CA CYS A 34 -5.79 -10.22 1.27
C CYS A 34 -4.78 -9.51 0.36
N VAL A 35 -4.03 -10.25 -0.45
CA VAL A 35 -3.13 -9.68 -1.47
C VAL A 35 -3.94 -8.98 -2.57
N GLU A 36 -5.00 -9.62 -3.06
CA GLU A 36 -5.94 -9.02 -4.01
C GLU A 36 -6.55 -7.72 -3.47
N TRP A 37 -7.02 -7.73 -2.23
CA TRP A 37 -7.56 -6.54 -1.59
C TRP A 37 -6.53 -5.40 -1.54
N VAL A 38 -5.27 -5.71 -1.18
CA VAL A 38 -4.20 -4.70 -1.17
C VAL A 38 -3.99 -4.10 -2.57
N LEU A 39 -3.97 -4.92 -3.63
CA LEU A 39 -3.85 -4.43 -5.01
C LEU A 39 -5.02 -3.54 -5.42
N GLU A 40 -6.25 -3.89 -5.04
CA GLU A 40 -7.46 -3.19 -5.49
C GLU A 40 -7.77 -1.90 -4.73
N ASN A 41 -7.12 -1.67 -3.58
CA ASN A 41 -7.49 -0.59 -2.64
C ASN A 41 -6.37 0.45 -2.42
N GLN A 42 -5.41 0.57 -3.35
CA GLN A 42 -4.50 1.71 -3.34
C GLN A 42 -5.27 2.99 -3.67
N LEU A 43 -5.08 4.04 -2.86
CA LEU A 43 -5.66 5.35 -3.13
C LEU A 43 -4.95 6.02 -4.31
N HIS A 44 -5.61 6.99 -4.93
CA HIS A 44 -5.06 7.73 -6.08
C HIS A 44 -3.70 8.36 -5.77
N ASP A 45 -3.49 8.82 -4.54
CA ASP A 45 -2.23 9.44 -4.10
C ASP A 45 -1.10 8.41 -3.86
N GLY A 46 -1.38 7.12 -4.00
CA GLY A 46 -0.44 6.02 -3.78
C GLY A 46 -0.47 5.43 -2.36
N SER A 47 -1.19 6.03 -1.41
CA SER A 47 -1.28 5.53 -0.04
C SER A 47 -2.31 4.41 0.12
N TRP A 48 -2.24 3.73 1.26
CA TRP A 48 -3.32 2.88 1.77
C TRP A 48 -3.78 3.40 3.14
N GLY A 49 -5.09 3.35 3.39
CA GLY A 49 -5.71 3.83 4.61
C GLY A 49 -7.06 4.47 4.35
N LEU A 50 -7.56 5.23 5.32
CA LEU A 50 -8.83 5.93 5.17
C LEU A 50 -8.72 7.07 4.13
N PRO A 51 -9.64 7.18 3.16
CA PRO A 51 -9.56 8.19 2.07
C PRO A 51 -9.56 9.64 2.55
N ARG A 52 -10.06 9.88 3.77
CA ARG A 52 -10.08 11.22 4.37
C ARG A 52 -8.82 11.38 5.21
N ARG A 53 -7.85 12.12 4.67
CA ARG A 53 -6.65 12.60 5.36
C ARG A 53 -7.03 13.56 6.49
N ASN A 54 -7.63 13.03 7.54
CA ASN A 54 -7.69 13.72 8.81
C ASN A 54 -6.23 13.82 9.31
N PRO A 55 -5.72 15.01 9.65
CA PRO A 55 -4.35 15.17 10.16
C PRO A 55 -4.01 14.24 11.34
N PHE A 56 -5.02 13.86 12.14
CA PHE A 56 -4.86 12.91 13.24
C PHE A 56 -4.61 11.46 12.79
N LEU A 57 -4.88 11.14 11.52
CA LEU A 57 -4.75 9.81 10.91
C LEU A 57 -3.52 9.68 9.99
N THR A 58 -2.68 10.71 9.88
CA THR A 58 -1.47 10.65 9.04
C THR A 58 -0.57 9.47 9.40
N LYS A 59 -0.44 9.13 10.70
CA LYS A 59 0.36 7.97 11.15
C LYS A 59 -0.25 6.63 10.72
N ASP A 60 -1.57 6.56 10.70
CA ASP A 60 -2.31 5.36 10.27
C ASP A 60 -2.10 5.12 8.76
N ALA A 61 -2.27 6.17 7.95
CA ALA A 61 -2.01 6.10 6.51
C ALA A 61 -0.56 5.75 6.19
N LEU A 62 0.41 6.29 6.93
CA LEU A 62 1.83 5.95 6.73
C LEU A 62 2.15 4.50 7.08
N SER A 63 1.64 4.03 8.21
CA SER A 63 1.86 2.65 8.66
C SER A 63 1.18 1.65 7.72
N SER A 64 -0.06 1.96 7.30
CA SER A 64 -0.82 1.17 6.34
C SER A 64 -0.13 1.12 4.98
N THR A 65 0.31 2.27 4.44
CA THR A 65 1.05 2.33 3.17
C THR A 65 2.32 1.48 3.22
N LEU A 66 3.12 1.60 4.27
CA LEU A 66 4.35 0.83 4.41
C LEU A 66 4.06 -0.68 4.51
N ALA A 67 3.05 -1.08 5.31
CA ALA A 67 2.67 -2.47 5.44
C ALA A 67 2.19 -3.05 4.09
N CYS A 68 1.37 -2.33 3.34
CA CYS A 68 0.90 -2.75 2.01
C CYS A 68 2.06 -2.89 1.01
N VAL A 69 3.00 -1.93 0.99
CA VAL A 69 4.21 -2.01 0.14
C VAL A 69 5.03 -3.26 0.47
N LEU A 70 5.24 -3.54 1.77
CA LEU A 70 5.96 -4.74 2.21
C LEU A 70 5.23 -6.03 1.79
N ALA A 71 3.90 -6.06 1.89
CA ALA A 71 3.09 -7.19 1.46
C ALA A 71 3.21 -7.46 -0.04
N LEU A 72 3.15 -6.44 -0.88
CA LEU A 72 3.34 -6.58 -2.33
C LEU A 72 4.76 -7.03 -2.68
N LYS A 73 5.78 -6.44 -2.03
CA LYS A 73 7.18 -6.83 -2.22
C LYS A 73 7.47 -8.27 -1.80
N ARG A 74 6.81 -8.76 -0.74
CA ARG A 74 6.99 -10.14 -0.26
C ARG A 74 6.67 -11.19 -1.31
N TRP A 75 5.75 -10.88 -2.22
CA TRP A 75 5.27 -11.79 -3.26
C TRP A 75 5.73 -11.41 -4.67
N ASP A 76 6.65 -10.43 -4.80
CA ASP A 76 7.12 -9.89 -6.08
C ASP A 76 5.96 -9.40 -6.98
N MET A 77 4.95 -8.78 -6.36
CA MET A 77 3.75 -8.30 -7.05
C MET A 77 3.87 -6.82 -7.42
N ASP A 78 3.42 -6.51 -8.64
CA ASP A 78 3.17 -5.19 -9.22
C ASP A 78 4.08 -4.04 -8.71
N GLU A 79 5.19 -3.85 -9.43
CA GLU A 79 6.14 -2.77 -9.14
C GLU A 79 5.51 -1.37 -9.16
N ARG A 80 4.41 -1.14 -9.89
CA ARG A 80 3.80 0.19 -10.00
C ARG A 80 3.17 0.59 -8.67
N HIS A 81 2.41 -0.30 -8.06
CA HIS A 81 1.78 -0.09 -6.76
C HIS A 81 2.84 0.17 -5.66
N VAL A 82 3.91 -0.62 -5.66
CA VAL A 82 5.03 -0.42 -4.74
C VAL A 82 5.69 0.95 -4.92
N LYS A 83 6.01 1.33 -6.16
CA LYS A 83 6.64 2.62 -6.47
C LYS A 83 5.75 3.79 -6.03
N LYS A 84 4.45 3.76 -6.36
CA LYS A 84 3.48 4.78 -5.93
C LYS A 84 3.44 4.93 -4.41
N GLY A 85 3.34 3.82 -3.66
CA GLY A 85 3.31 3.85 -2.20
C GLY A 85 4.60 4.39 -1.58
N MET A 86 5.75 4.03 -2.14
CA MET A 86 7.05 4.53 -1.67
C MET A 86 7.23 6.03 -1.89
N VAL A 87 6.75 6.56 -3.02
CA VAL A 87 6.78 8.00 -3.31
C VAL A 87 5.94 8.77 -2.30
N GLU A 88 4.73 8.31 -2.00
CA GLU A 88 3.87 8.96 -1.02
C GLU A 88 4.43 8.87 0.41
N TYR A 89 4.95 7.71 0.80
CA TYR A 89 5.60 7.54 2.10
C TYR A 89 6.76 8.53 2.28
N ALA A 90 7.62 8.67 1.27
CA ALA A 90 8.75 9.60 1.33
C ALA A 90 8.34 11.07 1.33
N ARG A 91 7.33 11.43 0.52
CA ARG A 91 6.76 12.78 0.50
C ARG A 91 6.30 13.21 1.90
N HIS A 92 5.64 12.31 2.62
CA HIS A 92 5.11 12.62 3.95
C HIS A 92 6.18 12.64 5.06
N MET A 93 7.24 11.84 4.92
CA MET A 93 8.33 11.77 5.89
C MET A 93 9.45 12.78 5.60
N ASP A 94 9.29 13.63 4.57
CA ASP A 94 10.31 14.56 4.06
C ASP A 94 11.64 13.87 3.75
N LEU A 95 11.56 12.64 3.23
CA LEU A 95 12.73 11.83 2.89
C LEU A 95 13.17 12.14 1.47
N VAL A 96 14.46 12.49 1.30
CA VAL A 96 15.10 12.49 -0.01
C VAL A 96 15.36 11.05 -0.42
N LEU A 97 14.48 10.47 -1.25
CA LEU A 97 14.73 9.15 -1.80
C LEU A 97 15.90 9.22 -2.80
N PRO A 98 16.96 8.40 -2.65
CA PRO A 98 17.96 8.21 -3.68
C PRO A 98 17.35 7.33 -4.79
N LEU A 99 16.44 7.91 -5.55
CA LEU A 99 15.76 7.26 -6.66
C LEU A 99 16.76 7.08 -7.79
N SER A 100 16.85 5.85 -8.32
CA SER A 100 17.63 5.64 -9.53
C SER A 100 16.98 6.37 -10.71
N PRO A 101 17.70 6.67 -11.79
CA PRO A 101 17.12 7.27 -12.99
C PRO A 101 15.90 6.50 -13.55
N ARG A 102 15.87 5.17 -13.37
CA ARG A 102 14.71 4.32 -13.76
C ARG A 102 13.49 4.54 -12.86
N ASP A 103 13.72 4.86 -11.59
CA ASP A 103 12.65 5.16 -10.65
C ASP A 103 12.11 6.58 -10.90
N LEU A 104 12.96 7.52 -11.31
CA LEU A 104 12.54 8.85 -11.75
C LEU A 104 11.68 8.80 -13.01
N GLU A 105 12.07 8.05 -14.04
CA GLU A 105 11.23 7.87 -15.23
C GLU A 105 9.87 7.28 -14.84
N SER A 106 9.85 6.27 -13.96
CA SER A 106 8.60 5.68 -13.46
C SER A 106 7.71 6.73 -12.76
N ILE A 107 8.29 7.69 -12.04
CA ILE A 107 7.56 8.78 -11.36
C ILE A 107 7.05 9.82 -12.36
N PHE A 108 7.83 10.18 -13.37
CA PHE A 108 7.40 11.10 -14.43
C PHE A 108 6.26 10.48 -15.26
N TRP A 109 6.38 9.20 -15.63
CA TRP A 109 5.31 8.46 -16.32
C TRP A 109 4.02 8.37 -15.49
N LEU A 110 4.12 8.22 -14.17
CA LEU A 110 2.96 8.21 -13.28
C LEU A 110 2.28 9.58 -13.17
N ARG A 111 3.06 10.66 -13.23
CA ARG A 111 2.53 12.03 -13.28
C ARG A 111 1.82 12.31 -14.62
N ASP A 112 2.34 11.79 -15.72
CA ASP A 112 1.75 11.99 -17.04
C ASP A 112 0.44 11.18 -17.22
N LEU A 113 0.34 10.00 -16.61
CA LEU A 113 -0.90 9.20 -16.57
C LEU A 113 -2.02 9.79 -15.66
N GLU A 114 -1.68 10.66 -14.72
CA GLU A 114 -2.66 11.38 -13.88
C GLU A 114 -3.19 12.67 -14.54
N LEU A 115 -2.66 13.04 -15.71
CA LEU A 115 -3.00 14.25 -16.47
C LEU A 115 -3.82 13.98 -17.75
N GLU A 116 -4.17 12.72 -18.04
CA GLU A 116 -5.10 12.30 -19.11
C GLU A 116 -6.44 11.80 -18.53
#